data_AF-A0AA39QK57-F1
#
_entry.id   AF-A0AA39QK57-F1
#
_cell.length_a   1.000
_cell.length_b   1.000
_cell.length_c   1.000
_cell.angle_alpha   90.00
_cell.angle_beta   90.00
_cell.angle_gamma   90.00
#
_symmetry.space_group_name_H-M   'P 1'
#
loop_
_entity.id
_entity.type
_entity.pdbx_description
1 polymer ?
#
loop_
_entity_poly.entity_id
_entity_poly.type
_entity_poly.pdbx_seq_one_letter_code
_entity_poly.pdbx_strand_id
1 'polypeptide(L)'
;MASLLITLLELSFILPYVFAQDHTQCVDNGSDWYTSVVGETPCRTYERLRKMCNSDYALGTLSPNTPPDTCNEQVADCCCNSIAFGLSMMCLTCQQGIGSSGNGIDAGIGAYQLYLKHGTKSFCASNTNRSFTTHIQTAVCNNNLKIHNDFYQLFWDDGSWFYTFSREQMETTNAADGNNSFTHCASTTLNANSSSESQSISLSKSTPSSLSSLSPTEFAAPSATSTSTLPRSSKSLTAGAIAGIVVGSIAGTIAFFLIWLFSYRRRRTDIEDSEISPTPFIINNASNTRSTSRVSGAIRLPTMKERREPPPRYTE
;
A
#
# COMPACT_ATOMS: atom_id res chain seq x y z
N MET A 1 -30.08 14.87 -36.41
CA MET A 1 -30.08 13.46 -35.95
C MET A 1 -28.65 12.90 -35.93
N ALA A 2 -27.91 12.86 -37.05
CA ALA A 2 -26.53 12.34 -37.09
C ALA A 2 -25.54 13.09 -36.18
N SER A 3 -25.62 14.42 -36.11
CA SER A 3 -24.69 15.23 -35.31
C SER A 3 -24.89 15.12 -33.79
N LEU A 4 -26.07 14.66 -33.33
CA LEU A 4 -26.39 14.48 -31.91
C LEU A 4 -25.96 13.09 -31.41
N LEU A 5 -25.82 12.14 -32.34
CA LEU A 5 -25.35 10.77 -32.08
C LEU A 5 -23.82 10.74 -31.94
N ILE A 6 -23.10 11.57 -32.69
CA ILE A 6 -21.64 11.74 -32.59
C ILE A 6 -21.26 12.39 -31.24
N THR A 7 -21.98 13.43 -30.81
CA THR A 7 -21.70 14.08 -29.52
C THR A 7 -22.03 13.18 -28.32
N LEU A 8 -23.09 12.35 -28.41
CA LEU A 8 -23.40 11.36 -27.37
C LEU A 8 -22.38 10.22 -27.32
N LEU A 9 -21.84 9.80 -28.47
CA LEU A 9 -20.74 8.82 -28.54
C LEU A 9 -19.47 9.37 -27.89
N GLU A 10 -19.06 10.61 -28.16
CA GLU A 10 -17.85 11.16 -27.55
C GLU A 10 -18.00 11.44 -26.05
N LEU A 11 -19.18 11.87 -25.57
CA LEU A 11 -19.44 11.99 -24.13
C LEU A 11 -19.45 10.62 -23.43
N SER A 12 -19.88 9.55 -24.10
CA SER A 12 -19.85 8.19 -23.54
C SER A 12 -18.45 7.61 -23.39
N PHE A 13 -17.47 8.09 -24.16
CA PHE A 13 -16.05 7.72 -24.00
C PHE A 13 -15.32 8.51 -22.90
N ILE A 14 -15.84 9.67 -22.49
CA ILE A 14 -15.25 10.49 -21.40
C ILE A 14 -15.85 10.10 -20.04
N LEU A 15 -17.07 9.56 -19.99
CA LEU A 15 -17.76 9.15 -18.76
C LEU A 15 -17.10 8.02 -17.94
N PRO A 16 -16.38 7.03 -18.50
CA PRO A 16 -15.61 6.09 -17.68
C PRO A 16 -14.25 6.64 -17.22
N TYR A 17 -13.81 7.82 -17.72
CA TYR A 17 -12.51 8.41 -17.38
C TYR A 17 -12.58 9.41 -16.21
N VAL A 18 -13.77 9.64 -15.63
CA VAL A 18 -13.88 10.18 -14.27
C VAL A 18 -13.62 9.01 -13.31
N PHE A 19 -12.35 8.65 -13.26
CA PHE A 19 -11.75 7.53 -12.54
C PHE A 19 -12.34 7.34 -11.15
N ALA A 20 -12.76 6.11 -10.85
CA ALA A 20 -12.39 5.54 -9.57
C ALA A 20 -10.85 5.60 -9.51
N GLN A 21 -10.28 6.56 -8.79
CA GLN A 21 -8.84 6.57 -8.54
C GLN A 21 -8.54 5.29 -7.75
N ASP A 22 -7.93 4.32 -8.42
CA ASP A 22 -7.43 3.14 -7.76
C ASP A 22 -6.20 3.56 -6.95
N HIS A 23 -6.42 3.89 -5.68
CA HIS A 23 -5.38 4.26 -4.71
C HIS A 23 -4.39 3.12 -4.43
N THR A 24 -4.61 1.93 -5.00
CA THR A 24 -3.64 0.85 -4.97
C THR A 24 -2.61 0.93 -6.10
N GLN A 25 -2.77 1.81 -7.10
CA GLN A 25 -1.77 2.03 -8.13
C GLN A 25 -0.74 3.08 -7.70
N CYS A 26 0.50 2.90 -8.15
CA CYS A 26 1.57 3.86 -7.91
C CYS A 26 1.52 4.99 -8.93
N VAL A 27 1.88 6.19 -8.48
CA VAL A 27 1.95 7.37 -9.35
C VAL A 27 3.13 7.28 -10.31
N ASP A 28 4.20 6.61 -9.88
CA ASP A 28 5.41 6.40 -10.66
C ASP A 28 5.88 4.94 -10.63
N ASN A 29 6.97 4.68 -11.34
CA ASN A 29 7.62 3.37 -11.44
C ASN A 29 8.60 3.12 -10.27
N GLY A 30 8.59 3.96 -9.25
CA GLY A 30 9.56 3.94 -8.16
C GLY A 30 9.49 2.71 -7.26
N SER A 31 8.37 1.99 -7.30
CA SER A 31 8.15 0.72 -6.62
C SER A 31 8.10 -0.48 -7.57
N ASP A 32 8.50 -0.34 -8.83
CA ASP A 32 8.50 -1.45 -9.80
C ASP A 32 9.42 -2.58 -9.36
N TRP A 33 10.51 -2.28 -8.64
CA TRP A 33 11.38 -3.29 -8.02
C TRP A 33 10.58 -4.24 -7.12
N TYR A 34 9.67 -3.70 -6.30
CA TYR A 34 8.79 -4.50 -5.43
C TYR A 34 7.74 -5.23 -6.26
N THR A 35 7.06 -4.52 -7.15
CA THR A 35 5.99 -5.07 -8.00
C THR A 35 6.51 -6.21 -8.88
N SER A 36 7.75 -6.14 -9.37
CA SER A 36 8.35 -7.17 -10.23
C SER A 36 8.55 -8.50 -9.52
N VAL A 37 8.83 -8.46 -8.21
CA VAL A 37 9.10 -9.65 -7.39
C VAL A 37 7.82 -10.18 -6.74
N VAL A 38 6.99 -9.28 -6.23
CA VAL A 38 5.74 -9.62 -5.51
C VAL A 38 4.60 -9.89 -6.49
N GLY A 39 4.58 -9.23 -7.65
CA GLY A 39 3.50 -9.31 -8.64
C GLY A 39 2.34 -8.35 -8.39
N GLU A 40 2.42 -7.51 -7.35
CA GLU A 40 1.47 -6.44 -7.05
C GLU A 40 2.17 -5.25 -6.39
N THR A 41 1.56 -4.06 -6.44
CA THR A 41 2.12 -2.85 -5.83
C THR A 41 2.14 -2.97 -4.30
N PRO A 42 3.02 -2.23 -3.58
CA PRO A 42 3.00 -2.25 -2.12
C PRO A 42 1.66 -1.78 -1.54
N CYS A 43 0.97 -0.86 -2.21
CA CYS A 43 -0.37 -0.43 -1.83
C CYS A 43 -1.42 -1.54 -1.99
N ARG A 44 -1.33 -2.34 -3.06
CA ARG A 44 -2.23 -3.47 -3.26
C ARG A 44 -2.00 -4.55 -2.20
N THR A 45 -0.75 -4.87 -1.89
CA THR A 45 -0.40 -5.79 -0.80
C THR A 45 -0.97 -5.31 0.53
N TYR A 46 -0.78 -4.02 0.86
CA TYR A 46 -1.29 -3.42 2.09
C TYR A 46 -2.82 -3.50 2.17
N GLU A 47 -3.52 -3.12 1.09
CA GLU A 47 -4.97 -3.20 1.04
C GLU A 47 -5.48 -4.64 1.24
N ARG A 48 -4.87 -5.61 0.55
CA ARG A 48 -5.26 -7.03 0.67
C ARG A 48 -5.03 -7.58 2.07
N LEU A 49 -3.95 -7.18 2.75
CA LEU A 49 -3.69 -7.55 4.13
C LEU A 49 -4.80 -7.05 5.05
N ARG A 50 -5.16 -5.77 4.93
CA ARG A 50 -6.22 -5.13 5.72
C ARG A 50 -7.59 -5.76 5.46
N LYS A 51 -7.87 -6.09 4.19
CA LYS A 51 -9.10 -6.77 3.76
C LYS A 51 -9.34 -8.13 4.40
N MET A 52 -8.31 -8.81 4.89
CA MET A 52 -8.47 -10.09 5.60
C MET A 52 -9.22 -9.94 6.94
N CYS A 53 -9.09 -8.80 7.61
CA CYS A 53 -9.78 -8.52 8.87
C CYS A 53 -10.98 -7.58 8.70
N ASN A 54 -11.06 -6.88 7.57
CA ASN A 54 -12.15 -5.98 7.24
C ASN A 54 -12.43 -6.02 5.74
N SER A 55 -13.41 -6.81 5.31
CA SER A 55 -13.75 -6.98 3.89
C SER A 55 -14.12 -5.69 3.17
N ASP A 56 -14.60 -4.69 3.92
CA ASP A 56 -15.03 -3.39 3.40
C ASP A 56 -13.88 -2.37 3.39
N TYR A 57 -12.68 -2.75 3.85
CA TYR A 57 -11.52 -1.89 3.81
C TYR A 57 -11.20 -1.52 2.37
N ALA A 58 -11.11 -0.23 2.08
CA ALA A 58 -10.64 0.31 0.82
C ALA A 58 -9.49 1.27 1.12
N LEU A 59 -8.37 1.10 0.43
CA LEU A 59 -7.25 2.00 0.60
C LEU A 59 -7.61 3.37 0.02
N GLY A 60 -7.42 4.42 0.81
CA GLY A 60 -7.56 5.81 0.37
C GLY A 60 -6.22 6.45 0.00
N THR A 61 -6.25 7.76 -0.24
CA THR A 61 -5.02 8.56 -0.31
C THR A 61 -4.40 8.62 1.08
N LEU A 62 -3.15 8.19 1.20
CA LEU A 62 -2.39 8.20 2.44
C LEU A 62 -1.87 9.59 2.80
N SER A 63 -1.76 9.85 4.09
CA SER A 63 -1.20 11.10 4.60
C SER A 63 0.30 11.18 4.30
N PRO A 64 0.81 12.30 3.75
CA PRO A 64 2.26 12.50 3.62
C PRO A 64 2.95 12.73 4.97
N ASN A 65 2.19 13.09 6.01
CA ASN A 65 2.71 13.11 7.38
C ASN A 65 2.80 11.69 7.90
N THR A 66 3.94 11.31 8.49
CA THR A 66 4.17 9.97 9.00
C THR A 66 3.70 9.81 10.45
N PRO A 67 3.02 8.69 10.79
CA PRO A 67 2.69 7.56 9.93
C PRO A 67 1.56 7.89 8.91
N PRO A 68 1.57 7.27 7.71
CA PRO A 68 0.61 7.58 6.64
C PRO A 68 -0.82 7.16 6.92
N ASP A 69 -0.98 6.18 7.81
CA ASP A 69 -2.23 5.55 8.19
C ASP A 69 -2.21 5.24 9.70
N THR A 70 -3.33 4.77 10.22
CA THR A 70 -3.44 4.23 11.58
C THR A 70 -4.16 2.89 11.56
N CYS A 71 -3.76 1.98 12.44
CA CYS A 71 -4.47 0.72 12.63
C CYS A 71 -5.74 0.98 13.45
N ASN A 72 -6.88 1.08 12.78
CA ASN A 72 -8.13 1.56 13.36
C ASN A 72 -9.35 0.64 13.22
N GLU A 73 -9.11 -0.58 12.78
CA GLU A 73 -10.12 -1.62 12.63
C GLU A 73 -10.52 -2.20 13.98
N GLN A 74 -11.75 -2.70 14.01
CA GLN A 74 -12.27 -3.45 15.14
C GLN A 74 -11.51 -4.77 15.36
N VAL A 75 -11.07 -5.42 14.27
CA VAL A 75 -10.20 -6.60 14.30
C VAL A 75 -8.81 -6.17 13.86
N ALA A 76 -7.99 -5.80 14.84
CA ALA A 76 -6.71 -5.14 14.59
C ALA A 76 -5.57 -6.11 14.18
N ASP A 77 -5.75 -7.43 14.25
CA ASP A 77 -4.67 -8.41 14.03
C ASP A 77 -3.97 -8.27 12.66
N CYS A 78 -4.70 -7.83 11.61
CA CYS A 78 -4.14 -7.64 10.28
C CYS A 78 -3.25 -6.38 10.16
N CYS A 79 -3.43 -5.39 11.04
CA CYS A 79 -2.72 -4.12 10.98
C CYS A 79 -1.85 -3.82 12.20
N CYS A 80 -2.10 -4.46 13.33
CA CYS A 80 -1.41 -4.17 14.58
C CYS A 80 -0.04 -4.87 14.62
N ASN A 81 0.78 -4.64 13.62
CA ASN A 81 2.07 -5.30 13.44
C ASN A 81 3.01 -4.43 12.61
N SER A 82 4.32 -4.68 12.74
CA SER A 82 5.33 -3.88 12.03
C SER A 82 5.32 -4.12 10.52
N ILE A 83 4.81 -5.26 10.06
CA ILE A 83 4.75 -5.61 8.63
C ILE A 83 3.74 -4.70 7.92
N ALA A 84 2.54 -4.55 8.48
CA ALA A 84 1.50 -3.65 7.99
C ALA A 84 1.97 -2.19 8.00
N PHE A 85 2.67 -1.77 9.06
CA PHE A 85 3.30 -0.45 9.11
C PHE A 85 4.30 -0.24 7.97
N GLY A 86 5.24 -1.16 7.76
CA GLY A 86 6.21 -1.07 6.67
C GLY A 86 5.57 -1.05 5.28
N LEU A 87 4.54 -1.88 5.06
CA LEU A 87 3.76 -1.86 3.83
C LEU A 87 3.03 -0.53 3.62
N SER A 88 2.49 0.07 4.67
CA SER A 88 1.86 1.40 4.60
C SER A 88 2.86 2.49 4.22
N MET A 89 4.10 2.42 4.73
CA MET A 89 5.19 3.35 4.38
C MET A 89 5.69 3.18 2.94
N MET A 90 5.79 1.94 2.46
CA MET A 90 6.08 1.66 1.05
C MET A 90 4.95 2.15 0.15
N CYS A 91 3.70 1.92 0.55
CA CYS A 91 2.54 2.40 -0.19
C CYS A 91 2.51 3.93 -0.25
N LEU A 92 2.82 4.62 0.85
CA LEU A 92 2.91 6.07 0.86
C LEU A 92 3.91 6.55 -0.20
N THR A 93 5.11 5.99 -0.25
CA THR A 93 6.13 6.36 -1.24
C THR A 93 5.64 6.16 -2.69
N CYS A 94 4.93 5.05 -2.92
CA CYS A 94 4.28 4.72 -4.20
C CYS A 94 3.17 5.72 -4.58
N GLN A 95 2.32 6.14 -3.64
CA GLN A 95 1.27 7.13 -3.89
C GLN A 95 1.81 8.55 -4.07
N GLN A 96 2.95 8.89 -3.46
CA GLN A 96 3.56 10.21 -3.62
C GLN A 96 4.40 10.32 -4.91
N GLY A 97 4.72 9.21 -5.58
CA GLY A 97 5.46 9.21 -6.84
C GLY A 97 6.90 9.74 -6.70
N ILE A 98 7.54 9.47 -5.57
CA ILE A 98 8.92 9.92 -5.30
C ILE A 98 9.96 8.80 -5.40
N GLY A 99 9.51 7.56 -5.58
CA GLY A 99 10.35 6.36 -5.59
C GLY A 99 11.32 6.31 -6.76
N SER A 100 10.98 6.93 -7.91
CA SER A 100 11.80 6.90 -9.12
C SER A 100 13.19 7.53 -8.95
N SER A 101 13.35 8.40 -7.96
CA SER A 101 14.63 9.03 -7.64
C SER A 101 15.58 8.13 -6.83
N GLY A 102 15.14 6.92 -6.49
CA GLY A 102 15.84 6.08 -5.54
C GLY A 102 15.63 6.51 -4.08
N ASN A 103 14.83 7.54 -3.81
CA ASN A 103 14.47 7.97 -2.46
C ASN A 103 13.04 7.59 -2.11
N GLY A 104 12.67 7.71 -0.84
CA GLY A 104 11.29 7.55 -0.41
C GLY A 104 11.01 8.32 0.88
N ILE A 105 9.84 8.07 1.46
CA ILE A 105 9.45 8.76 2.70
C ILE A 105 9.93 7.94 3.89
N ASP A 106 10.79 8.57 4.68
CA ASP A 106 11.22 8.06 5.98
C ASP A 106 10.24 8.48 7.08
N ALA A 107 10.19 7.69 8.16
CA ALA A 107 9.45 8.02 9.35
C ALA A 107 10.39 8.17 10.54
N GLY A 108 10.21 9.26 11.29
CA GLY A 108 11.00 9.54 12.47
C GLY A 108 10.72 8.58 13.63
N ILE A 109 11.53 8.70 14.67
CA ILE A 109 11.35 7.99 15.95
C ILE A 109 9.91 8.15 16.44
N GLY A 110 9.29 7.05 16.86
CA GLY A 110 7.93 7.04 17.38
C GLY A 110 6.83 6.84 16.34
N ALA A 111 7.14 6.82 15.04
CA ALA A 111 6.13 6.76 13.99
C ALA A 111 5.32 5.45 14.02
N TYR A 112 5.97 4.31 14.26
CA TYR A 112 5.28 3.05 14.46
C TYR A 112 4.35 3.09 15.68
N GLN A 113 4.80 3.68 16.79
CA GLN A 113 3.97 3.82 17.98
C GLN A 113 2.77 4.74 17.72
N LEU A 114 2.92 5.76 16.87
CA LEU A 114 1.78 6.56 16.40
C LEU A 114 0.83 5.74 15.50
N TYR A 115 1.37 4.89 14.63
CA TYR A 115 0.58 4.03 13.74
C TYR A 115 -0.31 3.05 14.53
N LEU A 116 0.21 2.53 15.64
CA LEU A 116 -0.49 1.61 16.54
C LEU A 116 -1.57 2.30 17.40
N LYS A 117 -1.58 3.64 17.50
CA LYS A 117 -2.56 4.33 18.34
C LYS A 117 -3.93 4.33 17.67
N HIS A 118 -4.88 3.67 18.29
CA HIS A 118 -6.30 3.77 17.94
C HIS A 118 -6.93 4.96 18.67
N GLY A 119 -7.08 6.07 17.97
CA GLY A 119 -7.62 7.30 18.56
C GLY A 119 -6.75 7.82 19.72
N THR A 120 -7.39 8.29 20.80
CA THR A 120 -6.69 9.06 21.86
C THR A 120 -6.28 8.25 23.09
N LYS A 121 -6.58 6.94 23.20
CA LYS A 121 -6.51 6.27 24.52
C LYS A 121 -5.85 4.89 24.59
N SER A 122 -5.55 4.21 23.48
CA SER A 122 -4.86 2.91 23.55
C SER A 122 -4.12 2.54 22.28
N PHE A 123 -3.06 1.74 22.45
CA PHE A 123 -2.47 0.98 21.35
C PHE A 123 -3.42 -0.14 20.94
N CYS A 124 -3.42 -0.50 19.66
CA CYS A 124 -4.06 -1.71 19.20
C CYS A 124 -3.46 -2.95 19.88
N ALA A 125 -4.25 -4.03 19.97
CA ALA A 125 -3.83 -5.32 20.49
C ALA A 125 -4.45 -6.44 19.63
N SER A 126 -3.77 -7.58 19.40
CA SER A 126 -2.43 -7.94 19.88
C SER A 126 -1.32 -7.38 18.97
N ASN A 127 -0.36 -6.66 19.53
CA ASN A 127 0.76 -6.12 18.77
C ASN A 127 1.84 -7.18 18.54
N THR A 128 2.17 -7.45 17.27
CA THR A 128 3.29 -8.32 16.89
C THR A 128 4.33 -7.58 16.05
N ASN A 129 5.57 -7.53 16.54
CA ASN A 129 6.70 -7.04 15.76
C ASN A 129 7.29 -8.19 14.94
N ARG A 130 7.70 -7.89 13.70
CA ARG A 130 8.41 -8.82 12.80
C ARG A 130 7.66 -10.12 12.50
N SER A 131 6.35 -10.15 12.74
CA SER A 131 5.52 -11.34 12.61
C SER A 131 4.05 -10.98 12.54
N PHE A 132 3.24 -11.93 12.09
CA PHE A 132 1.80 -11.93 12.27
C PHE A 132 1.42 -12.86 13.43
N THR A 133 0.20 -12.70 13.97
CA THR A 133 -0.40 -13.74 14.80
C THR A 133 -0.57 -15.02 13.97
N THR A 134 -0.61 -16.20 14.62
CA THR A 134 -0.69 -17.48 13.91
C THR A 134 -1.87 -17.54 12.94
N HIS A 135 -3.04 -17.04 13.34
CA HIS A 135 -4.24 -17.06 12.51
C HIS A 135 -4.11 -16.14 11.29
N ILE A 136 -3.48 -14.96 11.45
CA ILE A 136 -3.23 -14.05 10.32
C ILE A 136 -2.15 -14.61 9.40
N GLN A 137 -1.07 -15.20 9.91
CA GLN A 137 -0.07 -15.86 9.08
C GLN A 137 -0.72 -16.95 8.20
N THR A 138 -1.58 -17.78 8.79
CA THR A 138 -2.34 -18.79 8.03
C THR A 138 -3.23 -18.15 6.97
N ALA A 139 -3.92 -17.05 7.28
CA ALA A 139 -4.76 -16.33 6.32
C ALA A 139 -3.92 -15.74 5.17
N VAL A 140 -2.76 -15.15 5.46
CA VAL A 140 -1.80 -14.63 4.48
C VAL A 140 -1.39 -15.73 3.50
N CYS A 141 -1.00 -16.90 4.01
CA CYS A 141 -0.59 -18.03 3.18
C CYS A 141 -1.74 -18.61 2.35
N ASN A 142 -2.93 -18.77 2.94
CA ASN A 142 -4.09 -19.33 2.24
C ASN A 142 -4.63 -18.41 1.13
N ASN A 143 -4.45 -17.09 1.28
CA ASN A 143 -4.84 -16.11 0.28
C ASN A 143 -3.74 -15.81 -0.74
N ASN A 144 -2.63 -16.56 -0.72
CA ASN A 144 -1.45 -16.35 -1.57
C ASN A 144 -0.98 -14.88 -1.54
N LEU A 145 -1.04 -14.25 -0.36
CA LEU A 145 -0.50 -12.90 -0.17
C LEU A 145 1.01 -13.02 0.05
N LYS A 146 1.78 -12.45 -0.87
CA LYS A 146 3.24 -12.49 -0.82
C LYS A 146 3.77 -11.36 0.06
N ILE A 147 4.32 -11.72 1.21
CA ILE A 147 5.00 -10.79 2.10
C ILE A 147 6.50 -11.10 2.05
N HIS A 148 7.29 -10.12 1.63
CA HIS A 148 8.75 -10.26 1.53
C HIS A 148 9.37 -10.64 2.88
N ASN A 149 10.32 -11.57 2.88
CA ASN A 149 10.98 -12.10 4.08
C ASN A 149 11.57 -10.98 4.97
N ASP A 150 12.11 -9.93 4.36
CA ASP A 150 12.67 -8.80 5.13
C ASP A 150 11.64 -8.08 6.00
N PHE A 151 10.33 -8.10 5.70
CA PHE A 151 9.36 -7.53 6.64
C PHE A 151 9.30 -8.28 7.98
N TYR A 152 9.72 -9.54 8.00
CA TYR A 152 9.82 -10.36 9.21
C TYR A 152 11.15 -10.16 9.95
N GLN A 153 12.03 -9.28 9.48
CA GLN A 153 13.33 -9.02 10.10
C GLN A 153 13.57 -7.52 10.31
N LEU A 154 13.13 -6.71 9.36
CA LEU A 154 13.27 -5.27 9.31
C LEU A 154 12.21 -4.60 10.18
N PHE A 155 12.64 -4.23 11.38
CA PHE A 155 11.87 -3.39 12.29
C PHE A 155 12.83 -2.66 13.24
N TRP A 156 12.68 -1.36 13.34
CA TRP A 156 13.45 -0.51 14.24
C TRP A 156 12.71 -0.36 15.57
N ASP A 157 13.38 -0.66 16.68
CA ASP A 157 12.75 -0.68 18.01
C ASP A 157 12.27 0.72 18.45
N ASP A 158 12.88 1.78 17.92
CA ASP A 158 12.45 3.16 18.12
C ASP A 158 11.22 3.55 17.27
N GLY A 159 10.72 2.63 16.44
CA GLY A 159 9.57 2.82 15.56
C GLY A 159 9.82 3.68 14.34
N SER A 160 11.08 3.95 14.00
CA SER A 160 11.45 4.63 12.77
C SER A 160 11.28 3.74 11.53
N TRP A 161 11.26 4.38 10.36
CA TRP A 161 11.25 3.71 9.06
C TRP A 161 12.20 4.43 8.12
N PHE A 162 13.01 3.65 7.40
CA PHE A 162 13.94 4.17 6.39
C PHE A 162 13.68 3.49 5.06
N TYR A 163 13.09 4.21 4.10
CA TYR A 163 12.68 3.63 2.83
C TYR A 163 13.87 3.12 2.02
N THR A 164 14.91 3.96 1.87
CA THR A 164 16.08 3.61 1.05
C THR A 164 16.79 2.38 1.59
N PHE A 165 17.01 2.31 2.91
CA PHE A 165 17.57 1.13 3.57
C PHE A 165 16.69 -0.11 3.35
N SER A 166 15.37 0.03 3.51
CA SER A 166 14.44 -1.09 3.37
C SER A 166 14.38 -1.63 1.95
N ARG A 167 14.36 -0.74 0.95
CA ARG A 167 14.45 -1.13 -0.46
C ARG A 167 15.76 -1.87 -0.73
N GLU A 168 16.89 -1.25 -0.41
CA GLU A 168 18.21 -1.81 -0.76
C GLU A 168 18.43 -3.17 -0.09
N GLN A 169 17.95 -3.34 1.14
CA GLN A 169 17.95 -4.62 1.83
C GLN A 169 17.11 -5.65 1.08
N MET A 170 15.88 -5.31 0.69
CA MET A 170 15.00 -6.22 -0.07
C MET A 170 15.55 -6.57 -1.45
N GLU A 171 16.10 -5.61 -2.18
CA GLU A 171 16.74 -5.86 -3.47
C GLU A 171 17.97 -6.77 -3.32
N THR A 172 18.77 -6.56 -2.26
CA THR A 172 19.91 -7.42 -1.93
C THR A 172 19.47 -8.84 -1.61
N THR A 173 18.43 -9.01 -0.78
CA THR A 173 17.85 -10.31 -0.45
C THR A 173 17.28 -11.00 -1.69
N ASN A 174 16.58 -10.27 -2.56
CA ASN A 174 16.06 -10.81 -3.82
C ASN A 174 17.16 -11.32 -4.74
N ALA A 175 18.25 -10.57 -4.87
CA ALA A 175 19.41 -10.99 -5.65
C ALA A 175 20.08 -12.24 -5.06
N ALA A 176 20.17 -12.35 -3.73
CA ALA A 176 20.75 -13.49 -3.04
C ALA A 176 19.88 -14.76 -3.14
N ASP A 177 18.56 -14.62 -3.00
CA ASP A 177 17.61 -15.73 -2.96
C ASP A 177 17.06 -16.11 -4.35
N GLY A 178 17.53 -15.48 -5.43
CA GLY A 178 17.03 -15.72 -6.79
C GLY A 178 15.54 -15.41 -6.93
N ASN A 179 15.07 -14.30 -6.32
CA ASN A 179 13.67 -13.89 -6.22
C ASN A 179 12.76 -14.85 -5.44
N ASN A 180 13.31 -15.75 -4.62
CA ASN A 180 12.56 -16.64 -3.73
C ASN A 180 12.42 -16.09 -2.30
N SER A 181 12.22 -14.79 -2.16
CA SER A 181 12.16 -14.07 -0.88
C SER A 181 10.80 -14.16 -0.15
N PHE A 182 10.05 -15.25 -0.37
CA PHE A 182 8.70 -15.47 0.16
C PHE A 182 8.56 -16.84 0.84
N THR A 183 9.41 -17.11 1.82
CA THR A 183 9.55 -18.46 2.42
C THR A 183 8.64 -18.69 3.64
N HIS A 184 8.00 -17.64 4.16
CA HIS A 184 7.06 -17.76 5.28
C HIS A 184 5.75 -18.47 4.94
N CYS A 185 5.46 -18.67 3.65
CA CYS A 185 4.32 -19.43 3.17
C CYS A 185 4.80 -20.46 2.15
N ALA A 186 4.59 -21.75 2.43
CA ALA A 186 4.99 -22.83 1.51
C ALA A 186 4.29 -22.74 0.14
N SER A 187 3.09 -22.14 0.08
CA SER A 187 2.32 -21.91 -1.14
C SER A 187 2.89 -20.81 -2.04
N THR A 188 3.75 -19.92 -1.52
CA THR A 188 4.24 -18.75 -2.26
C THR A 188 5.65 -18.92 -2.83
N THR A 189 6.34 -19.99 -2.46
CA THR A 189 7.66 -20.36 -3.00
C THR A 189 7.51 -20.66 -4.50
N LEU A 190 8.29 -19.98 -5.35
CA LEU A 190 8.32 -20.31 -6.77
C LEU A 190 8.88 -21.73 -6.93
N ASN A 191 8.05 -22.68 -7.31
CA ASN A 191 8.49 -23.99 -7.81
C ASN A 191 9.18 -23.79 -9.17
N ALA A 192 10.44 -23.37 -9.14
CA ALA A 192 11.33 -23.41 -10.30
C ALA A 192 11.75 -24.86 -10.57
N ASN A 193 10.81 -25.76 -10.88
CA ASN A 193 11.12 -27.04 -11.49
C ASN A 193 9.93 -27.68 -12.23
N SER A 194 9.41 -27.01 -13.25
CA SER A 194 8.68 -27.68 -14.34
C SER A 194 9.65 -27.99 -15.48
N SER A 195 10.41 -29.08 -15.33
CA SER A 195 10.78 -30.02 -16.40
C SER A 195 11.76 -31.07 -15.88
N SER A 196 11.24 -32.24 -15.51
CA SER A 196 11.82 -33.56 -15.77
C SER A 196 10.86 -34.60 -15.20
N GLU A 197 9.83 -34.93 -15.99
CA GLU A 197 9.28 -36.29 -15.93
C GLU A 197 10.44 -37.25 -16.19
N SER A 198 10.82 -38.00 -15.17
CA SER A 198 11.55 -39.24 -15.36
C SER A 198 10.80 -40.28 -14.55
N GLN A 199 9.97 -41.01 -15.29
CA GLN A 199 9.31 -42.23 -14.87
C GLN A 199 10.36 -43.20 -14.34
N SER A 200 10.36 -43.49 -13.04
CA SER A 200 10.97 -44.70 -12.51
C SER A 200 9.85 -45.64 -12.07
N ILE A 201 9.61 -46.58 -12.96
CA ILE A 201 8.76 -47.76 -12.84
C ILE A 201 9.26 -48.55 -11.62
N SER A 202 8.37 -48.89 -10.68
CA SER A 202 8.62 -49.92 -9.67
C SER A 202 7.37 -50.76 -9.51
N LEU A 203 7.51 -51.97 -10.04
CA LEU A 203 6.50 -52.99 -10.26
C LEU A 203 6.37 -53.89 -9.03
N SER A 204 5.14 -54.40 -8.82
CA SER A 204 4.74 -55.53 -7.94
C SER A 204 4.38 -55.13 -6.49
N LYS A 205 3.33 -55.64 -5.83
CA LYS A 205 2.55 -56.86 -6.05
C LYS A 205 1.19 -56.73 -5.33
N SER A 206 0.18 -57.29 -5.96
CA SER A 206 -1.25 -57.40 -5.66
C SER A 206 -1.60 -58.02 -4.30
N THR A 207 -2.75 -57.63 -3.72
CA THR A 207 -3.82 -58.54 -3.20
C THR A 207 -5.14 -57.73 -3.01
N PRO A 208 -6.32 -58.25 -3.40
CA PRO A 208 -7.59 -57.53 -3.39
C PRO A 208 -8.50 -57.90 -2.20
N SER A 209 -9.29 -56.95 -1.71
CA SER A 209 -10.53 -57.10 -0.91
C SER A 209 -11.03 -55.69 -0.57
N SER A 210 -12.30 -55.29 -0.52
CA SER A 210 -13.59 -55.78 -1.00
C SER A 210 -14.52 -54.57 -0.92
N LEU A 211 -15.56 -54.61 -1.75
CA LEU A 211 -16.69 -53.69 -1.87
C LEU A 211 -17.17 -53.00 -0.57
N SER A 212 -17.46 -51.70 -0.70
CA SER A 212 -18.70 -51.12 -0.19
C SER A 212 -19.10 -49.89 -1.00
N SER A 213 -20.24 -50.03 -1.66
CA SER A 213 -20.97 -49.04 -2.44
C SER A 213 -21.66 -48.02 -1.54
N LEU A 214 -21.48 -46.73 -1.80
CA LEU A 214 -22.37 -45.68 -1.32
C LEU A 214 -22.71 -44.73 -2.48
N SER A 215 -24.00 -44.60 -2.71
CA SER A 215 -24.69 -43.94 -3.82
C SER A 215 -24.43 -42.44 -3.93
N PRO A 216 -24.53 -41.84 -5.13
CA PRO A 216 -24.63 -40.40 -5.29
C PRO A 216 -26.07 -39.94 -4.99
N THR A 217 -26.21 -39.00 -4.05
CA THR A 217 -27.47 -38.29 -3.80
C THR A 217 -27.61 -37.17 -4.81
N GLU A 218 -28.44 -37.43 -5.81
CA GLU A 218 -29.00 -36.50 -6.77
C GLU A 218 -29.92 -35.51 -6.04
N PHE A 219 -29.53 -34.24 -5.97
CA PHE A 219 -30.42 -33.18 -5.48
C PHE A 219 -31.04 -32.43 -6.66
N ALA A 220 -32.37 -32.52 -6.67
CA ALA A 220 -33.27 -32.02 -7.68
C ALA A 220 -33.25 -30.49 -7.82
N ALA A 221 -33.40 -30.05 -9.07
CA ALA A 221 -33.81 -28.72 -9.44
C ALA A 221 -35.25 -28.43 -8.99
N PRO A 222 -35.56 -27.18 -8.59
CA PRO A 222 -36.92 -26.66 -8.67
C PRO A 222 -37.08 -25.69 -9.84
N SER A 223 -38.10 -25.97 -10.65
CA SER A 223 -38.67 -25.14 -11.70
C SER A 223 -39.43 -23.92 -11.15
N ALA A 224 -39.35 -22.84 -11.95
CA ALA A 224 -40.41 -21.91 -12.36
C ALA A 224 -41.27 -21.12 -11.34
N THR A 225 -41.48 -19.85 -11.74
CA THR A 225 -42.68 -19.00 -11.56
C THR A 225 -42.53 -17.83 -10.60
N SER A 226 -42.39 -16.62 -11.14
CA SER A 226 -43.45 -15.60 -11.10
C SER A 226 -42.98 -14.28 -11.73
N THR A 227 -43.54 -14.01 -12.91
CA THR A 227 -43.53 -12.71 -13.59
C THR A 227 -44.28 -11.69 -12.74
N SER A 228 -43.58 -10.67 -12.22
CA SER A 228 -44.24 -9.49 -11.65
C SER A 228 -44.10 -8.32 -12.62
N THR A 229 -45.10 -8.18 -13.49
CA THR A 229 -45.32 -7.03 -14.37
C THR A 229 -45.71 -5.82 -13.52
N LEU A 230 -44.73 -4.96 -13.19
CA LEU A 230 -45.00 -3.62 -12.68
C LEU A 230 -45.17 -2.64 -13.88
N PRO A 231 -46.23 -1.83 -13.95
CA PRO A 231 -46.37 -0.84 -15.00
C PRO A 231 -45.40 0.32 -14.76
N ARG A 232 -44.24 0.30 -15.42
CA ARG A 232 -43.36 1.47 -15.52
C ARG A 232 -44.01 2.48 -16.47
N SER A 233 -44.71 3.47 -15.90
CA SER A 233 -45.12 4.67 -16.61
C SER A 233 -43.89 5.50 -16.96
N SER A 234 -43.39 5.36 -18.18
CA SER A 234 -42.37 6.24 -18.75
C SER A 234 -43.03 7.58 -19.11
N LYS A 235 -42.92 8.57 -18.22
CA LYS A 235 -43.22 9.96 -18.57
C LYS A 235 -42.14 10.44 -19.53
N SER A 236 -42.44 10.45 -20.83
CA SER A 236 -41.60 11.10 -21.82
C SER A 236 -41.55 12.59 -21.51
N LEU A 237 -40.35 13.10 -21.27
CA LEU A 237 -40.15 14.54 -21.10
C LEU A 237 -40.48 15.21 -22.44
N THR A 238 -41.39 16.17 -22.41
CA THR A 238 -41.74 16.98 -23.56
C THR A 238 -40.48 17.63 -24.11
N ALA A 239 -40.36 17.71 -25.45
CA ALA A 239 -39.17 18.22 -26.14
C ALA A 239 -38.69 19.59 -25.61
N GLY A 240 -39.59 20.39 -25.02
CA GLY A 240 -39.25 21.66 -24.36
C GLY A 240 -38.38 21.53 -23.10
N ALA A 241 -38.53 20.46 -22.31
CA ALA A 241 -37.72 20.24 -21.11
C ALA A 241 -36.27 19.87 -21.46
N ILE A 242 -36.07 19.13 -22.55
CA ILE A 242 -34.75 18.73 -23.04
C ILE A 242 -34.00 19.95 -23.60
N ALA A 243 -34.69 20.84 -24.32
CA ALA A 243 -34.08 22.07 -24.84
C ALA A 243 -33.62 23.03 -23.73
N GLY A 244 -34.36 23.11 -22.62
CA GLY A 244 -34.02 23.99 -21.49
C GLY A 244 -32.72 23.60 -20.78
N ILE A 245 -32.45 22.30 -20.61
CA ILE A 245 -31.25 21.81 -19.90
C ILE A 245 -29.98 22.12 -20.69
N VAL A 246 -30.01 21.99 -22.02
CA VAL A 246 -28.83 22.20 -22.87
C VAL A 246 -28.39 23.67 -22.86
N VAL A 247 -29.33 24.62 -22.94
CA VAL A 247 -29.02 26.06 -22.90
C VAL A 247 -28.54 26.48 -21.51
N GLY A 248 -29.14 25.94 -20.45
CA GLY A 248 -28.73 26.21 -19.07
C GLY A 248 -27.31 25.74 -18.76
N SER A 249 -26.89 24.58 -19.30
CA SER A 249 -25.56 24.02 -19.02
C SER A 249 -24.42 24.85 -19.62
N ILE A 250 -24.62 25.45 -20.80
CA ILE A 250 -23.60 26.30 -21.43
C ILE A 250 -23.42 27.59 -20.63
N ALA A 251 -24.51 28.24 -20.22
CA ALA A 251 -24.44 29.44 -19.38
C ALA A 251 -23.85 29.13 -17.99
N GLY A 252 -24.22 28.00 -17.40
CA GLY A 252 -23.74 27.55 -16.09
C GLY A 252 -22.24 27.28 -16.06
N THR A 253 -21.71 26.57 -17.06
CA THR A 253 -20.26 26.24 -17.12
C THR A 253 -19.40 27.49 -17.30
N ILE A 254 -19.82 28.45 -18.13
CA ILE A 254 -19.12 29.74 -18.29
C ILE A 254 -19.12 30.51 -16.97
N ALA A 255 -20.26 30.61 -16.29
CA ALA A 255 -20.36 31.31 -15.01
C ALA A 255 -19.48 30.65 -13.92
N PHE A 256 -19.49 29.31 -13.83
CA PHE A 256 -18.70 28.57 -12.85
C PHE A 256 -17.20 28.70 -13.12
N PHE A 257 -16.78 28.65 -14.38
CA PHE A 257 -15.39 28.83 -14.77
C PHE A 257 -14.90 30.25 -14.44
N LEU A 258 -15.70 31.29 -14.71
CA LEU A 258 -15.37 32.66 -14.35
C LEU A 258 -15.27 32.87 -12.83
N ILE A 259 -16.18 32.28 -12.04
CA ILE A 259 -16.14 32.32 -10.57
C ILE A 259 -14.88 31.63 -10.05
N TRP A 260 -14.54 30.45 -10.58
CA TRP A 260 -13.31 29.75 -10.22
C TRP A 260 -12.08 30.60 -10.58
N LEU A 261 -11.98 31.12 -11.81
CA LEU A 261 -10.84 31.95 -12.23
C LEU A 261 -10.67 33.18 -11.32
N PHE A 262 -11.77 33.85 -10.97
CA PHE A 262 -11.73 35.02 -10.09
C PHE A 262 -11.30 34.65 -8.66
N SER A 263 -11.80 33.53 -8.14
CA SER A 263 -11.44 33.01 -6.82
C SER A 263 -9.96 32.56 -6.77
N TYR A 264 -9.47 31.96 -7.85
CA TYR A 264 -8.08 31.53 -7.98
C TYR A 264 -7.12 32.71 -8.04
N ARG A 265 -7.47 33.78 -8.78
CA ARG A 265 -6.68 35.01 -8.82
C ARG A 265 -6.65 35.72 -7.47
N ARG A 266 -7.78 35.77 -6.76
CA ARG A 266 -7.86 36.36 -5.42
C ARG A 266 -7.01 35.60 -4.38
N ARG A 267 -6.98 34.26 -4.44
CA ARG A 267 -6.14 33.47 -3.53
C ARG A 267 -4.63 33.68 -3.75
N ARG A 268 -4.20 34.12 -4.94
CA ARG A 268 -2.78 34.37 -5.19
C ARG A 268 -2.29 35.70 -4.62
N THR A 269 -3.17 36.69 -4.42
CA THR A 269 -2.75 37.98 -3.85
C THR A 269 -2.52 37.94 -2.34
N ASP A 270 -3.04 36.92 -1.64
CA ASP A 270 -2.90 36.81 -0.18
C ASP A 270 -1.61 36.07 0.24
N ILE A 271 -0.81 35.57 -0.71
CA ILE A 271 0.41 34.78 -0.43
C ILE A 271 1.68 35.65 -0.41
N GLU A 272 1.68 36.85 -0.99
CA GLU A 272 2.87 37.72 -1.03
C GLU A 272 3.06 38.62 0.22
N ASP A 273 2.09 38.71 1.13
CA ASP A 273 2.17 39.61 2.30
C ASP A 273 2.55 38.93 3.64
N SER A 274 2.86 37.62 3.65
CA SER A 274 3.23 36.91 4.90
C SER A 274 4.73 36.68 5.12
N GLU A 275 5.59 37.14 4.23
CA GLU A 275 7.05 37.00 4.38
C GLU A 275 7.71 38.38 4.48
N ILE A 276 7.64 39.02 5.66
CA ILE A 276 8.68 39.86 6.30
C ILE A 276 8.14 40.22 7.70
N SER A 277 8.51 39.42 8.71
CA SER A 277 8.52 39.90 10.09
C SER A 277 9.74 39.29 10.79
N PRO A 278 10.87 40.03 10.89
CA PRO A 278 12.06 39.57 11.59
C PRO A 278 11.80 39.62 13.09
N THR A 279 11.68 38.46 13.72
CA THR A 279 11.67 38.35 15.18
C THR A 279 13.11 38.44 15.72
N PRO A 280 13.38 39.27 16.74
CA PRO A 280 14.71 39.42 17.32
C PRO A 280 15.04 38.27 18.26
N PHE A 281 16.21 37.66 18.08
CA PHE A 281 16.79 36.69 19.00
C PHE A 281 17.17 37.37 20.32
N ILE A 282 16.50 37.01 21.42
CA ILE A 282 16.96 37.31 22.78
C ILE A 282 17.88 36.18 23.24
N ILE A 283 19.17 36.49 23.39
CA ILE A 283 20.17 35.64 24.03
C ILE A 283 20.08 35.86 25.55
N ASN A 284 19.50 34.89 26.27
CA ASN A 284 19.59 34.86 27.73
C ASN A 284 20.84 34.07 28.15
N ASN A 285 21.90 34.81 28.48
CA ASN A 285 23.03 34.30 29.25
C ASN A 285 22.68 34.36 30.74
N ALA A 286 22.50 33.20 31.36
CA ALA A 286 22.55 33.04 32.81
C ALA A 286 23.73 32.14 33.18
N SER A 287 24.69 32.76 33.84
CA SER A 287 25.90 32.18 34.42
C SER A 287 25.63 31.56 35.81
N ASN A 288 26.60 30.75 36.25
CA ASN A 288 26.75 30.02 37.52
C ASN A 288 26.08 28.63 37.55
N THR A 289 26.78 27.52 37.78
CA THR A 289 27.74 27.35 38.89
C THR A 289 28.71 26.19 38.64
N ARG A 290 30.01 26.53 38.59
CA ARG A 290 31.15 25.86 39.23
C ARG A 290 30.97 24.38 39.65
N SER A 291 31.62 23.48 38.93
CA SER A 291 32.31 22.33 39.52
C SER A 291 33.49 21.91 38.65
N THR A 292 34.66 22.13 39.23
CA THR A 292 35.99 21.75 38.77
C THR A 292 36.14 20.23 38.69
N SER A 293 36.48 19.73 37.51
CA SER A 293 37.41 18.60 37.40
C SER A 293 38.10 18.63 36.04
N ARG A 294 39.34 19.14 36.03
CA ARG A 294 40.26 19.00 34.91
C ARG A 294 40.94 17.63 35.02
N VAL A 295 40.61 16.74 34.11
CA VAL A 295 41.56 15.72 33.61
C VAL A 295 41.51 15.77 32.10
N SER A 296 42.67 16.04 31.50
CA SER A 296 42.92 16.09 30.08
C SER A 296 42.47 14.81 29.37
N GLY A 297 41.71 14.98 28.28
CA GLY A 297 41.45 13.94 27.30
C GLY A 297 41.13 14.59 25.96
N ALA A 298 42.14 14.71 25.10
CA ALA A 298 41.96 15.16 23.73
C ALA A 298 41.12 14.11 22.97
N ILE A 299 39.85 14.41 22.72
CA ILE A 299 39.00 13.57 21.88
C ILE A 299 39.31 13.91 20.42
N ARG A 300 40.12 13.03 19.83
CA ARG A 300 40.26 12.85 18.38
C ARG A 300 38.89 12.51 17.79
N LEU A 301 38.53 13.25 16.75
CA LEU A 301 37.54 12.88 15.76
C LEU A 301 37.96 11.53 15.12
N PRO A 302 37.17 10.44 15.19
CA PRO A 302 37.48 9.25 14.42
C PRO A 302 37.09 9.49 12.96
N THR A 303 38.08 9.81 12.14
CA THR A 303 38.02 9.66 10.70
C THR A 303 37.78 8.19 10.39
N MET A 304 36.61 7.88 9.83
CA MET A 304 36.24 6.53 9.41
C MET A 304 37.16 6.15 8.24
N LYS A 305 38.16 5.33 8.51
CA LYS A 305 39.09 4.80 7.52
C LYS A 305 38.44 3.58 6.88
N GLU A 306 38.03 3.73 5.63
CA GLU A 306 37.56 2.67 4.77
C GLU A 306 38.61 1.55 4.69
N ARG A 307 38.26 0.38 5.23
CA ARG A 307 39.09 -0.82 5.18
C ARG A 307 38.56 -1.70 4.05
N ARG A 308 39.11 -1.51 2.85
CA ARG A 308 38.96 -2.49 1.76
C ARG A 308 39.64 -3.79 2.18
N GLU A 309 38.87 -4.85 2.37
CA GLU A 309 39.39 -6.21 2.40
C GLU A 309 39.86 -6.63 0.99
N PRO A 310 41.02 -7.30 0.86
CA PRO A 310 41.44 -7.89 -0.40
C PRO A 310 40.65 -9.18 -0.68
N PRO A 311 40.41 -9.51 -1.97
CA PRO A 311 39.65 -10.69 -2.36
C PRO A 311 40.37 -12.00 -1.99
N PRO A 312 39.63 -13.09 -1.78
CA PRO A 312 40.21 -14.39 -1.45
C PRO A 312 41.05 -14.94 -2.61
N ARG A 313 42.28 -15.35 -2.31
CA ARG A 313 43.10 -16.18 -3.20
C ARG A 313 42.57 -17.61 -3.17
N TYR A 314 42.15 -18.11 -4.33
CA TYR A 314 41.98 -19.53 -4.55
C TYR A 314 43.35 -20.12 -4.94
N THR A 315 43.79 -21.13 -4.20
CA THR A 315 44.93 -21.98 -4.57
C THR A 315 44.40 -23.15 -5.40
N GLU A 316 45.03 -23.38 -6.55
CA GLU A 316 44.93 -24.59 -7.37
C GLU A 316 45.38 -25.84 -6.62
#